data_AF-A0A4Q5YRK8-F1
#
_entry.id   AF-A0A4Q5YRK8-F1
#
_cell.length_a   1.000
_cell.length_b   1.000
_cell.length_c   1.000
_cell.angle_alpha   90.00
_cell.angle_beta   90.00
_cell.angle_gamma   90.00
#
_symmetry.space_group_name_H-M   'P 1'
#
loop_
_entity.id
_entity.type
_entity.pdbx_description
1 polymer ?
#
loop_
_entity_poly.entity_id
_entity_poly.type
_entity_poly.pdbx_seq_one_letter_code
_entity_poly.pdbx_strand_id
1 'polypeptide(L)'
;MKYLLAFVLLSLIHKPATTLLLVDTNLKLAIVETNDFDWDQFRSHQFPIYAKDRKAIIKAAERMAKIIDKDPACFAFDTVAANRSLIVTYADCQTAKSITVRLQTRIGEKNLTCNFELIKAETNPRKAQKKLLDLATYLDSE
;
A
#
# COMPACT_ATOMS: atom_id res chain seq x y z
N MET A 1 0.33 29.28 -53.97
CA MET A 1 -0.40 29.13 -52.69
C MET A 1 -0.37 27.67 -52.25
N LYS A 2 0.54 27.31 -51.32
CA LYS A 2 0.52 26.01 -50.63
C LYS A 2 1.05 26.22 -49.20
N TYR A 3 0.25 26.88 -48.37
CA TYR A 3 0.37 26.76 -46.93
C TYR A 3 -0.59 25.65 -46.52
N LEU A 4 -0.10 24.42 -46.48
CA LEU A 4 -0.85 23.30 -45.93
C LEU A 4 -0.26 22.99 -44.56
N LEU A 5 -1.07 23.33 -43.56
CA LEU A 5 -0.94 23.03 -42.15
C LEU A 5 -0.09 21.78 -41.86
N ALA A 6 1.09 21.99 -41.28
CA ALA A 6 1.73 20.99 -40.42
C ALA A 6 1.50 21.42 -38.97
N PHE A 7 0.25 21.35 -38.52
CA PHE A 7 -0.16 21.71 -37.15
C PHE A 7 -0.97 20.57 -36.51
N VAL A 8 -0.48 19.32 -36.62
CA VAL A 8 -1.05 18.17 -35.90
C VAL A 8 0.05 17.17 -35.57
N LEU A 9 0.99 17.53 -34.70
CA LEU A 9 1.93 16.56 -34.10
C LEU A 9 2.36 16.93 -32.68
N LEU A 10 1.60 17.82 -32.04
CA LEU A 10 1.55 17.96 -30.58
C LEU A 10 0.26 17.31 -30.07
N SER A 11 0.01 16.06 -30.45
CA SER A 11 -0.83 15.20 -29.61
C SER A 11 -0.02 14.95 -28.34
N LEU A 12 -0.25 15.85 -27.39
CA LEU A 12 0.03 15.77 -25.98
C LEU A 12 0.46 14.37 -25.56
N ILE A 13 1.68 14.26 -25.05
CA ILE A 13 2.08 13.20 -24.13
C ILE A 13 1.25 13.40 -22.86
N HIS A 14 -0.06 13.14 -22.93
CA HIS A 14 -0.90 12.98 -21.77
C HIS A 14 -0.45 11.66 -21.16
N LYS A 15 0.47 11.73 -20.19
CA LYS A 15 0.74 10.58 -19.34
C LYS A 15 -0.61 10.14 -18.78
N PRO A 16 -1.04 8.88 -18.99
CA PRO A 16 -2.31 8.41 -18.46
C PRO A 16 -2.31 8.69 -16.95
N ALA A 17 -3.39 9.30 -16.45
CA ALA A 17 -3.52 9.58 -15.04
C ALA A 17 -3.40 8.25 -14.28
N THR A 18 -2.45 8.18 -13.34
CA THR A 18 -2.24 6.91 -12.62
C THR A 18 -3.39 6.70 -11.64
N THR A 19 -4.23 5.70 -11.89
CA THR A 19 -5.35 5.37 -11.01
C THR A 19 -4.86 4.86 -9.66
N LEU A 20 -5.42 5.43 -8.60
CA LEU A 20 -5.26 5.05 -7.21
C LEU A 20 -6.50 4.29 -6.75
N LEU A 21 -6.29 3.43 -5.76
CA LEU A 21 -7.33 2.78 -4.98
C LEU A 21 -7.29 3.36 -3.57
N LEU A 22 -8.44 3.81 -3.08
CA LEU A 22 -8.63 4.23 -1.71
C LEU A 22 -9.06 3.03 -0.89
N VAL A 23 -8.14 2.57 -0.04
CA VAL A 23 -8.32 1.44 0.86
C VAL A 23 -8.78 1.98 2.22
N ASP A 24 -9.90 1.48 2.72
CA ASP A 24 -10.29 1.76 4.11
C ASP A 24 -9.28 1.11 5.06
N THR A 25 -8.69 1.90 5.95
CA THR A 25 -7.71 1.41 6.93
C THR A 25 -8.32 0.41 7.93
N ASN A 26 -9.65 0.34 8.04
CA ASN A 26 -10.35 -0.69 8.81
C ASN A 26 -10.74 -1.93 7.98
N LEU A 27 -10.54 -1.92 6.66
CA LEU A 27 -10.86 -3.00 5.73
C LEU A 27 -12.35 -3.38 5.73
N LYS A 28 -13.25 -2.42 5.95
CA LYS A 28 -14.71 -2.62 6.03
C LYS A 28 -15.48 -2.01 4.87
N LEU A 29 -15.01 -0.89 4.34
CA LEU A 29 -15.68 -0.18 3.24
C LEU A 29 -15.16 -0.67 1.89
N ALA A 30 -15.97 -0.59 0.84
CA ALA A 30 -15.54 -0.94 -0.53
C ALA A 30 -14.36 -0.08 -0.99
N ILE A 31 -13.56 -0.63 -1.91
CA ILE A 31 -12.42 0.10 -2.48
C ILE A 31 -12.96 1.10 -3.48
N VAL A 32 -12.46 2.33 -3.43
CA VAL A 32 -12.89 3.39 -4.35
C VAL A 32 -11.74 3.77 -5.26
N GLU A 33 -11.97 3.75 -6.58
CA GLU A 33 -10.99 4.26 -7.54
C GLU A 33 -10.98 5.78 -7.57
N THR A 34 -9.79 6.36 -7.65
CA THR A 34 -9.62 7.80 -7.81
C THR A 34 -8.37 8.11 -8.62
N ASN A 35 -8.35 9.27 -9.29
CA ASN A 35 -7.15 9.81 -9.90
C ASN A 35 -6.47 10.87 -9.01
N ASP A 36 -7.12 11.23 -7.90
CA ASP A 36 -6.64 12.25 -6.98
C ASP A 36 -6.72 11.77 -5.53
N PHE A 37 -5.71 12.17 -4.75
CA PHE A 37 -5.62 11.85 -3.33
C PHE A 37 -5.07 13.02 -2.53
N ASP A 38 -5.74 13.38 -1.43
CA ASP A 38 -5.29 14.43 -0.52
C ASP A 38 -5.12 13.94 0.93
N TRP A 39 -4.58 14.81 1.77
CA TRP A 39 -4.35 14.50 3.18
C TRP A 39 -5.63 14.45 4.01
N ASP A 40 -6.74 15.03 3.56
CA ASP A 40 -7.99 15.00 4.31
C ASP A 40 -8.68 13.64 4.16
N GLN A 41 -8.55 13.01 2.99
CA GLN A 41 -8.89 11.60 2.79
C GLN A 41 -8.01 10.68 3.66
N PHE A 42 -6.70 10.96 3.75
CA PHE A 42 -5.80 10.22 4.65
C PHE A 42 -6.27 10.27 6.12
N ARG A 43 -6.66 11.46 6.59
CA ARG A 43 -7.18 11.66 7.95
C ARG A 43 -8.53 10.99 8.16
N SER A 44 -9.29 10.78 7.09
CA SER A 44 -10.60 10.11 7.09
C SER A 44 -10.49 8.59 6.95
N HIS A 45 -9.39 7.99 7.42
CA HIS A 45 -9.17 6.54 7.41
C HIS A 45 -9.05 5.90 6.02
N GLN A 46 -8.74 6.67 4.96
CA GLN A 46 -8.50 6.14 3.62
C GLN A 46 -7.02 6.18 3.26
N PHE A 47 -6.51 5.07 2.73
CA PHE A 47 -5.10 4.92 2.37
C PHE A 47 -4.95 4.69 0.85
N PRO A 48 -4.07 5.44 0.16
CA PRO A 48 -3.91 5.30 -1.27
C PRO A 48 -2.91 4.19 -1.60
N ILE A 49 -3.28 3.33 -2.55
CA ILE A 49 -2.37 2.43 -3.27
C ILE A 49 -2.56 2.62 -4.77
N TYR A 50 -1.56 2.31 -5.58
CA TYR A 50 -1.76 2.31 -7.03
C TYR A 50 -2.55 1.08 -7.46
N ALA A 51 -3.53 1.25 -8.35
CA ALA A 51 -4.35 0.14 -8.84
C ALA A 51 -3.50 -0.99 -9.46
N LYS A 52 -2.48 -0.63 -10.23
CA LYS A 52 -1.51 -1.58 -10.81
C LYS A 52 -0.67 -2.35 -9.79
N ASP A 53 -0.55 -1.83 -8.56
CA ASP A 53 0.28 -2.44 -7.51
C ASP A 53 -0.55 -3.40 -6.63
N ARG A 54 -1.89 -3.46 -6.80
CA ARG A 54 -2.82 -4.31 -6.03
C ARG A 54 -2.32 -5.75 -5.87
N LYS A 55 -2.04 -6.44 -6.98
CA LYS A 55 -1.55 -7.84 -6.95
C LYS A 55 -0.17 -7.99 -6.29
N ALA A 56 0.70 -6.99 -6.43
CA ALA A 56 2.01 -7.01 -5.79
C ALA A 56 1.89 -6.83 -4.27
N ILE A 57 0.97 -5.98 -3.82
CA ILE A 57 0.68 -5.76 -2.40
C ILE A 57 0.07 -7.01 -1.77
N ILE A 58 -0.89 -7.67 -2.43
CA ILE A 58 -1.46 -8.96 -1.98
C ILE A 58 -0.34 -9.99 -1.74
N LYS A 59 0.50 -10.23 -2.75
CA LYS A 59 1.63 -11.16 -2.63
C LYS A 59 2.63 -10.76 -1.54
N ALA A 60 2.87 -9.46 -1.38
CA ALA A 60 3.74 -8.95 -0.33
C ALA A 60 3.16 -9.21 1.06
N ALA A 61 1.85 -9.03 1.24
CA ALA A 61 1.15 -9.27 2.50
C ALA A 61 1.18 -10.76 2.87
N GLU A 62 0.90 -11.65 1.91
CA GLU A 62 1.01 -13.11 2.10
C GLU A 62 2.43 -13.54 2.46
N ARG A 63 3.44 -12.97 1.77
CA ARG A 63 4.84 -13.25 2.06
C ARG A 63 5.22 -12.77 3.46
N MET A 64 4.75 -11.58 3.86
CA MET A 64 5.03 -11.05 5.20
C MET A 64 4.33 -11.88 6.29
N ALA A 65 3.12 -12.37 6.05
CA ALA A 65 2.44 -13.28 6.98
C ALA A 65 3.27 -14.56 7.21
N LYS A 66 3.88 -15.12 6.16
CA LYS A 66 4.81 -16.26 6.26
C LYS A 66 6.11 -15.93 6.99
N ILE A 67 6.60 -14.69 6.91
CA ILE A 67 7.77 -14.25 7.67
C ILE A 67 7.43 -14.19 9.17
N ILE A 68 6.27 -13.62 9.51
CA ILE A 68 5.79 -13.58 10.89
C ILE A 68 5.60 -14.99 11.47
N ASP A 69 5.18 -15.96 10.64
CA ASP A 69 5.02 -17.36 11.06
C ASP A 69 6.32 -18.01 11.54
N LYS A 70 7.44 -17.59 10.96
CA LYS A 70 8.77 -18.10 11.31
C LYS A 70 9.34 -17.50 12.58
N ASP A 71 8.53 -16.72 13.30
CA ASP A 71 8.86 -16.04 14.54
C ASP A 71 10.06 -15.06 14.36
N PRO A 72 9.82 -13.82 13.88
CA PRO A 72 10.89 -12.91 13.47
C PRO A 72 11.85 -12.58 14.62
N ALA A 73 13.14 -12.41 14.32
CA ALA A 73 14.13 -12.09 15.36
C ALA A 73 13.80 -10.75 16.07
N CYS A 74 14.18 -10.65 17.35
CA CYS A 74 13.99 -9.41 18.10
C CYS A 74 14.74 -8.24 17.46
N PHE A 75 14.10 -7.07 17.43
CA PHE A 75 14.60 -5.84 16.81
C PHE A 75 14.88 -5.95 15.31
N ALA A 76 14.39 -7.01 14.66
CA ALA A 76 14.53 -7.20 13.23
C ALA A 76 13.56 -6.28 12.46
N PHE A 77 14.06 -5.79 11.32
CA PHE A 77 13.25 -5.15 10.30
C PHE A 77 13.21 -6.05 9.06
N ASP A 78 12.02 -6.47 8.67
CA ASP A 78 11.79 -7.17 7.42
C ASP A 78 11.03 -6.25 6.47
N THR A 79 11.44 -6.21 5.21
CA THR A 79 10.77 -5.38 4.19
C THR A 79 10.46 -6.23 2.96
N VAL A 80 9.20 -6.18 2.52
CA VAL A 80 8.78 -6.76 1.24
C VAL A 80 8.32 -5.63 0.33
N ALA A 81 9.00 -5.46 -0.80
CA ALA A 81 8.67 -4.45 -1.78
C ALA A 81 7.49 -4.88 -2.68
N ALA A 82 6.62 -3.93 -2.98
CA ALA A 82 5.47 -4.07 -3.88
C ALA A 82 5.42 -2.85 -4.82
N ASN A 83 6.38 -2.77 -5.75
CA ASN A 83 6.56 -1.65 -6.67
C ASN A 83 6.71 -0.29 -5.97
N ARG A 84 5.65 0.53 -5.94
CA ARG A 84 5.64 1.86 -5.30
C ARG A 84 5.19 1.81 -3.84
N SER A 85 4.92 0.61 -3.33
CA SER A 85 4.59 0.36 -1.93
C SER A 85 5.61 -0.57 -1.28
N LEU A 86 5.71 -0.49 0.05
CA LEU A 86 6.55 -1.34 0.90
C LEU A 86 5.71 -1.85 2.07
N ILE A 87 5.82 -3.14 2.39
CA ILE A 87 5.34 -3.68 3.65
C ILE A 87 6.56 -3.89 4.55
N VAL A 88 6.59 -3.16 5.65
CA VAL A 88 7.68 -3.16 6.63
C VAL A 88 7.19 -3.77 7.93
N THR A 89 7.90 -4.75 8.44
CA THR A 89 7.64 -5.38 9.74
C THR A 89 8.78 -5.06 10.69
N TYR A 90 8.42 -4.77 11.94
CA TYR A 90 9.34 -4.55 13.05
C TYR A 90 8.90 -5.38 14.25
N ALA A 91 9.84 -6.08 14.86
CA ALA A 91 9.62 -6.83 16.11
C ALA A 91 10.31 -6.12 17.29
N ASP A 92 9.55 -5.69 18.29
CA ASP A 92 10.09 -5.11 19.53
C ASP A 92 10.08 -6.15 20.65
N CYS A 93 11.17 -6.28 21.41
CA CYS A 93 11.29 -7.22 22.52
C CYS A 93 11.69 -6.56 23.85
N GLN A 94 11.60 -5.23 24.00
CA GLN A 94 12.03 -4.55 25.24
C GLN A 94 11.26 -5.02 26.49
N THR A 95 9.94 -5.26 26.37
CA THR A 95 9.08 -5.72 27.47
C THR A 95 8.44 -7.06 27.16
N ALA A 96 7.80 -7.16 25.99
CA ALA A 96 7.27 -8.39 25.42
C ALA A 96 7.45 -8.35 23.90
N LYS A 97 7.64 -9.51 23.27
CA LYS A 97 7.74 -9.60 21.80
C LYS A 97 6.44 -9.09 21.17
N SER A 98 6.53 -7.98 20.45
CA SER A 98 5.40 -7.35 19.76
C SER A 98 5.77 -7.05 18.32
N ILE A 99 4.79 -7.20 17.43
CA ILE A 99 4.98 -7.06 15.99
C ILE A 99 4.21 -5.82 15.51
N THR A 100 4.91 -4.96 14.79
CA THR A 100 4.32 -3.80 14.10
C THR A 100 4.53 -3.99 12.60
N VAL A 101 3.47 -3.78 11.81
CA VAL A 101 3.53 -3.88 10.35
C VAL A 101 2.96 -2.61 9.74
N ARG A 102 3.72 -2.00 8.84
CA ARG A 102 3.37 -0.78 8.13
C ARG A 102 3.33 -1.03 6.63
N LEU A 103 2.26 -0.56 5.97
CA LEU A 103 2.21 -0.40 4.53
C LEU A 103 2.54 1.06 4.20
N GLN A 104 3.59 1.26 3.43
CA GLN A 104 4.02 2.57 2.96
C GLN A 104 3.76 2.65 1.45
N THR A 105 3.16 3.73 0.97
CA THR A 105 2.98 4.00 -0.46
C THR A 105 3.57 5.36 -0.81
N ARG A 106 4.40 5.41 -1.85
CA ARG A 106 4.94 6.67 -2.39
C ARG A 106 4.14 7.10 -3.61
N ILE A 107 3.37 8.19 -3.48
CA ILE A 107 2.65 8.82 -4.59
C ILE A 107 3.60 9.77 -5.32
N GLY A 108 4.19 9.27 -6.41
CA GLY A 108 5.27 9.94 -7.12
C GLY A 108 4.87 11.29 -7.71
N GLU A 109 3.66 11.39 -8.26
CA GLU A 109 3.13 12.60 -8.90
C GLU A 109 3.01 13.78 -7.92
N LYS A 110 2.85 13.49 -6.62
CA LYS A 110 2.68 14.48 -5.55
C LYS A 110 3.88 14.57 -4.60
N ASN A 111 4.94 13.79 -4.85
CA ASN A 111 6.07 13.58 -3.93
C ASN A 111 5.61 13.27 -2.49
N LEU A 112 4.51 12.53 -2.36
CA LEU A 112 3.83 12.25 -1.10
C LEU A 112 4.17 10.82 -0.64
N THR A 113 4.41 10.64 0.65
CA THR A 113 4.59 9.31 1.26
C THR A 113 3.53 9.10 2.33
N CYS A 114 2.67 8.12 2.10
CA CYS A 114 1.61 7.74 3.03
C CYS A 114 2.05 6.49 3.79
N ASN A 115 1.86 6.47 5.12
CA ASN A 115 2.17 5.32 5.97
C ASN A 115 0.92 4.85 6.70
N PHE A 116 0.56 3.59 6.53
CA PHE A 116 -0.56 2.96 7.22
C PHE A 116 -0.04 1.85 8.15
N GLU A 117 -0.24 2.02 9.46
CA GLU A 117 0.07 0.99 10.45
C GLU A 117 -1.06 -0.07 10.46
N LEU A 118 -0.94 -1.08 9.58
CA LEU A 118 -1.87 -2.21 9.53
C LEU A 118 -1.92 -2.97 10.87
N ILE A 119 -0.77 -3.09 11.53
CA ILE A 119 -0.62 -3.82 12.80
C ILE A 119 0.24 -2.97 13.72
N LYS A 120 -0.26 -2.70 14.92
CA LYS A 120 0.42 -1.88 15.93
C LYS A 120 0.69 -2.70 17.19
N ALA A 121 1.97 -2.92 17.49
CA ALA A 121 2.45 -3.59 18.72
C ALA A 121 1.64 -4.84 19.11
N GLU A 122 1.34 -5.71 18.13
CA GLU A 122 0.55 -6.91 18.37
C GLU A 122 1.44 -7.99 18.99
N THR A 123 1.10 -8.45 20.19
CA THR A 123 1.86 -9.49 20.91
C THR A 123 1.47 -10.91 20.50
N ASN A 124 0.38 -11.08 19.73
CA ASN A 124 -0.06 -12.37 19.22
C ASN A 124 0.30 -12.51 17.72
N PRO A 125 1.31 -13.33 17.37
CA PRO A 125 1.74 -13.51 15.98
C PRO A 125 0.63 -14.02 15.05
N ARG A 126 -0.26 -14.91 15.52
CA ARG A 126 -1.39 -15.40 14.72
C ARG A 126 -2.39 -14.30 14.39
N LYS A 127 -2.62 -13.38 15.33
CA LYS A 127 -3.49 -12.22 15.10
C LYS A 127 -2.84 -11.22 14.14
N ALA A 128 -1.52 -11.05 14.21
CA ALA A 128 -0.77 -10.25 13.24
C ALA A 128 -0.85 -10.85 11.83
N GLN A 129 -0.62 -12.16 11.68
CA GLN A 129 -0.80 -12.87 10.40
C GLN A 129 -2.19 -12.71 9.84
N LYS A 130 -3.21 -12.94 10.67
CA LYS A 130 -4.61 -12.83 10.24
C LYS A 130 -4.89 -11.45 9.65
N LYS A 131 -4.45 -10.36 10.29
CA LYS A 131 -4.62 -8.99 9.77
C LYS A 131 -3.96 -8.77 8.40
N LEU A 132 -2.82 -9.40 8.12
CA LEU A 132 -2.18 -9.35 6.80
C LEU A 132 -2.97 -10.14 5.74
N LEU A 133 -3.50 -11.30 6.11
CA LEU A 133 -4.34 -12.11 5.21
C LEU A 133 -5.72 -11.48 4.98
N ASP A 134 -6.26 -10.80 5.99
CA ASP A 134 -7.50 -10.01 5.87
C ASP A 134 -7.28 -8.85 4.88
N LEU A 135 -6.13 -8.16 4.92
CA LEU A 135 -5.75 -7.15 3.91
C LEU A 135 -5.67 -7.78 2.50
N ALA A 136 -4.99 -8.92 2.37
CA ALA A 136 -4.87 -9.61 1.08
C ALA A 136 -6.25 -9.98 0.50
N THR A 137 -7.12 -10.55 1.33
CA THR A 137 -8.48 -10.94 0.96
C THR A 137 -9.33 -9.73 0.59
N TYR A 138 -9.24 -8.66 1.37
CA TYR A 138 -9.93 -7.41 1.11
C TYR A 138 -9.55 -6.82 -0.27
N LEU A 139 -8.26 -6.81 -0.59
CA LEU A 139 -7.77 -6.32 -1.89
C LEU A 139 -8.11 -7.24 -3.07
N ASP A 140 -8.37 -8.53 -2.82
CA ASP A 140 -8.73 -9.52 -3.84
C ASP A 140 -10.26 -9.62 -4.07
N SER A 141 -11.07 -9.03 -3.18
CA SER A 141 -12.55 -9.12 -3.21
C SER A 141 -13.24 -8.24 -4.26
N GLU A 142 -12.47 -7.56 -5.12
CA GLU A 142 -12.93 -6.78 -6.28
C GLU A 142 -12.20 -7.18 -7.56
#